data_AF-A0A6V7IRH6-F1
#
_entry.id   AF-A0A6V7IRH6-F1
#
_cell.length_a   1.000
_cell.length_b   1.000
_cell.length_c   1.000
_cell.angle_alpha   90.00
_cell.angle_beta   90.00
_cell.angle_gamma   90.00
#
_symmetry.space_group_name_H-M   'P 1'
#
loop_
_entity.id
_entity.type
_entity.pdbx_description
1 polymer ?
#
loop_
_entity_poly.entity_id
_entity_poly.type
_entity_poly.pdbx_seq_one_letter_code
_entity_poly.pdbx_strand_id
1 'polypeptide(L)'
;MSGRGRWNKFKKNKKKTNNQTNEGDNNQEIGDDPDNSEKNINHNNEDDPALDVYVARLDSRTNLYGFHLYFDKMNQATECNIVKNTAAAQAFFGRNPDIATIAANKERPSFVIDINRLLSDEQFMSDWIDFLEEMTTNPKQTLNCLGLALHQCLMESKLTKNNIEDITLPMIRVKLINFKPLMALRDIKIDSYGKMIATRGCVIR
;
A
#
# COMPACT_ATOMS: atom_id res chain seq x y z
N MET A 1 -30.49 -57.75 5.76
CA MET A 1 -31.80 -57.13 6.04
C MET A 1 -31.77 -56.54 7.45
N SER A 2 -32.27 -55.30 7.59
CA SER A 2 -32.61 -54.53 8.84
C SER A 2 -31.54 -54.34 9.92
N GLY A 3 -31.31 -53.17 10.52
CA GLY A 3 -31.97 -51.87 10.43
C GLY A 3 -31.89 -51.09 11.76
N ARG A 4 -31.41 -49.83 11.67
CA ARG A 4 -31.83 -48.61 12.41
C ARG A 4 -31.73 -48.53 13.94
N GLY A 5 -30.97 -47.53 14.41
CA GLY A 5 -31.22 -46.78 15.66
C GLY A 5 -30.70 -45.34 15.48
N ARG A 6 -31.57 -44.35 15.16
CA ARG A 6 -32.40 -43.49 16.03
C ARG A 6 -31.68 -42.24 16.55
N TRP A 7 -32.07 -41.11 15.96
CA TRP A 7 -31.94 -39.73 16.46
C TRP A 7 -32.48 -39.56 17.89
N ASN A 8 -31.98 -38.53 18.60
CA ASN A 8 -32.86 -37.62 19.34
C ASN A 8 -32.25 -36.21 19.52
N LYS A 9 -33.08 -35.23 19.15
CA LYS A 9 -32.95 -33.79 19.38
C LYS A 9 -33.39 -33.47 20.81
N PHE A 10 -32.68 -32.60 21.54
CA PHE A 10 -33.23 -31.97 22.74
C PHE A 10 -33.63 -30.52 22.48
N LYS A 11 -34.85 -30.23 22.93
CA LYS A 11 -35.62 -29.00 22.72
C LYS A 11 -35.29 -27.95 23.79
N LYS A 12 -35.47 -26.70 23.35
CA LYS A 12 -35.64 -25.47 24.14
C LYS A 12 -36.58 -25.66 25.32
N ASN A 13 -36.29 -24.99 26.44
CA ASN A 13 -37.32 -24.57 27.39
C ASN A 13 -37.22 -23.07 27.67
N LYS A 14 -38.38 -22.42 27.54
CA LYS A 14 -38.65 -21.00 27.62
C LYS A 14 -39.46 -20.83 28.92
N LYS A 15 -39.00 -20.01 29.87
CA LYS A 15 -39.82 -19.51 30.97
C LYS A 15 -39.73 -17.99 30.99
N LYS A 16 -40.83 -17.34 30.59
CA LYS A 16 -41.24 -16.00 31.01
C LYS A 16 -42.12 -16.19 32.24
N THR A 17 -41.95 -15.41 33.31
CA THR A 17 -42.92 -14.40 33.76
C THR A 17 -42.44 -13.68 35.01
N ASN A 18 -42.81 -12.40 35.05
CA ASN A 18 -42.52 -11.34 36.02
C ASN A 18 -43.05 -11.65 37.43
N ASN A 19 -42.46 -10.98 38.43
CA ASN A 19 -43.26 -10.20 39.37
C ASN A 19 -42.42 -9.18 40.16
N GLN A 20 -43.05 -8.02 40.40
CA GLN A 20 -42.98 -7.17 41.61
C GLN A 20 -41.72 -6.32 41.81
N THR A 21 -41.78 -4.99 41.58
CA THR A 21 -42.35 -3.85 42.35
C THR A 21 -41.35 -3.21 43.33
N ASN A 22 -41.26 -1.89 43.20
CA ASN A 22 -40.49 -0.92 43.97
C ASN A 22 -40.67 -1.04 45.49
N GLU A 23 -39.62 -0.71 46.26
CA GLU A 23 -39.54 0.46 47.18
C GLU A 23 -38.41 0.29 48.23
N GLY A 24 -37.68 1.39 48.47
CA GLY A 24 -36.83 1.67 49.64
C GLY A 24 -35.40 1.11 49.62
N ASP A 25 -34.36 1.76 50.15
CA ASP A 25 -34.23 3.08 50.77
C ASP A 25 -32.72 3.30 51.05
N ASN A 26 -32.27 4.56 50.97
CA ASN A 26 -31.19 5.22 51.73
C ASN A 26 -29.69 4.78 51.67
N ASN A 27 -28.91 5.69 51.05
CA ASN A 27 -27.80 6.51 51.61
C ASN A 27 -26.53 5.86 52.24
N GLN A 28 -25.37 6.11 51.61
CA GLN A 28 -24.27 7.02 52.04
C GLN A 28 -22.96 6.65 51.31
N GLU A 29 -22.48 7.49 50.39
CA GLU A 29 -21.36 8.45 50.54
C GLU A 29 -19.96 7.85 50.28
N ILE A 30 -19.02 8.72 49.90
CA ILE A 30 -17.64 8.52 49.39
C ILE A 30 -17.63 8.37 47.86
N GLY A 31 -17.10 9.26 47.03
CA GLY A 31 -16.26 10.45 47.21
C GLY A 31 -15.61 10.74 45.85
N ASP A 32 -15.43 12.02 45.55
CA ASP A 32 -14.47 12.61 44.59
C ASP A 32 -14.50 12.17 43.11
N ASP A 33 -15.18 12.99 42.29
CA ASP A 33 -14.77 13.23 40.89
C ASP A 33 -13.29 13.65 40.89
N PRO A 34 -12.43 12.98 40.10
CA PRO A 34 -12.01 13.68 38.91
C PRO A 34 -11.73 12.77 37.70
N ASP A 35 -11.62 13.47 36.57
CA ASP A 35 -10.80 13.13 35.41
C ASP A 35 -11.56 12.61 34.19
N ASN A 36 -12.30 13.55 33.59
CA ASN A 36 -12.60 13.58 32.17
C ASN A 36 -11.30 13.79 31.38
N SER A 37 -10.45 12.77 31.34
CA SER A 37 -9.38 12.67 30.34
C SER A 37 -9.92 11.80 29.19
N GLU A 38 -10.59 12.44 28.24
CA GLU A 38 -10.66 11.92 26.87
C GLU A 38 -9.22 11.60 26.47
N LYS A 39 -8.89 10.31 26.43
CA LYS A 39 -7.64 9.83 25.83
C LYS A 39 -7.75 10.14 24.35
N ASN A 40 -7.37 11.36 24.02
CA ASN A 40 -7.04 11.81 22.69
C ASN A 40 -5.81 11.00 22.30
N ILE A 41 -6.03 9.80 21.76
CA ILE A 41 -5.01 9.01 21.13
C ILE A 41 -4.67 9.78 19.85
N ASN A 42 -3.85 10.82 20.02
CA ASN A 42 -3.06 11.39 18.96
C ASN A 42 -2.11 10.28 18.49
N HIS A 43 -2.59 9.44 17.57
CA HIS A 43 -1.70 8.75 16.64
C HIS A 43 -1.11 9.85 15.75
N ASN A 44 -0.04 10.48 16.27
CA ASN A 44 0.87 11.26 15.46
C ASN A 44 1.44 10.29 14.43
N ASN A 45 0.87 10.29 13.23
CA ASN A 45 1.41 9.62 12.05
C ASN A 45 2.63 10.39 11.51
N GLU A 46 3.49 10.88 12.41
CA GLU A 46 4.72 11.62 12.04
C GLU A 46 5.73 10.71 11.32
N ASP A 47 5.51 9.39 11.34
CA ASP A 47 6.33 8.40 10.64
C ASP A 47 5.65 7.78 9.40
N ASP A 48 4.56 8.36 8.86
CA ASP A 48 4.05 7.93 7.55
C ASP A 48 4.69 8.78 6.43
N PRO A 49 5.71 8.28 5.70
CA PRO A 49 6.33 9.02 4.59
C PRO A 49 5.36 9.27 3.42
N ALA A 50 4.10 8.84 3.54
CA ALA A 50 3.02 9.23 2.62
C ALA A 50 2.60 10.71 2.76
N LEU A 51 3.01 11.38 3.84
CA LEU A 51 2.75 12.80 4.09
C LEU A 51 3.91 13.71 3.65
N ASP A 52 5.03 13.16 3.18
CA ASP A 52 6.13 13.95 2.63
C ASP A 52 5.69 14.58 1.30
N VAL A 53 5.22 15.83 1.39
CA VAL A 53 4.94 16.69 0.25
C VAL A 53 6.25 17.32 -0.19
N TYR A 54 6.72 16.99 -1.39
CA TYR A 54 7.91 17.62 -1.95
C TYR A 54 7.55 18.70 -2.95
N VAL A 55 8.22 19.85 -2.83
CA VAL A 55 8.27 20.86 -3.88
C VAL A 55 9.11 20.27 -5.00
N ALA A 56 8.55 20.15 -6.21
CA ALA A 56 9.21 19.59 -7.38
C ALA A 56 10.53 20.30 -7.71
N ARG A 57 11.62 19.88 -7.07
CA ARG A 57 12.98 20.32 -7.42
C ARG A 57 13.61 19.27 -8.29
N LEU A 58 14.11 19.71 -9.44
CA LEU A 58 14.91 18.89 -10.34
C LEU A 58 16.21 18.51 -9.63
N ASP A 59 16.47 17.22 -9.50
CA ASP A 59 17.74 16.75 -8.96
C ASP A 59 18.85 17.02 -9.98
N SER A 60 19.86 17.80 -9.59
CA SER A 60 20.97 18.19 -10.47
C SER A 60 21.84 17.00 -10.91
N ARG A 61 21.76 15.84 -10.24
CA ARG A 61 22.57 14.66 -10.56
C ARG A 61 21.86 13.69 -11.49
N THR A 62 20.57 13.46 -11.27
CA THR A 62 19.78 12.45 -11.99
C THR A 62 18.85 13.06 -13.04
N ASN A 63 18.66 14.38 -13.02
CA ASN A 63 17.71 15.11 -13.88
C ASN A 63 16.27 14.58 -13.74
N LEU A 64 15.93 14.03 -12.57
CA LEU A 64 14.61 13.48 -12.25
C LEU A 64 13.98 14.30 -11.12
N TYR A 65 12.67 14.57 -11.22
CA TYR A 65 11.92 15.27 -10.18
C TYR A 65 11.62 14.35 -9.00
N GLY A 66 11.94 14.79 -7.77
CA GLY A 66 11.57 14.06 -6.54
C GLY A 66 12.38 12.80 -6.29
N PHE A 67 13.58 12.66 -6.87
CA PHE A 67 14.44 11.48 -6.70
C PHE A 67 14.67 11.09 -5.23
N HIS A 68 14.95 12.09 -4.37
CA HIS A 68 15.19 11.86 -2.94
C HIS A 68 13.96 11.33 -2.16
N LEU A 69 12.73 11.41 -2.70
CA LEU A 69 11.54 10.84 -2.06
C LEU A 69 11.54 9.31 -2.13
N TYR A 70 12.20 8.77 -3.15
CA TYR A 70 12.18 7.34 -3.47
C TYR A 70 13.47 6.64 -3.06
N PHE A 71 14.58 7.37 -3.05
CA PHE A 71 15.90 6.80 -2.81
C PHE A 71 16.69 7.65 -1.82
N ASP A 72 17.14 7.02 -0.74
CA ASP A 72 18.13 7.58 0.16
C ASP A 72 19.52 7.58 -0.47
N LYS A 73 20.52 8.16 0.21
CA LYS A 73 21.92 8.25 -0.25
C LYS A 73 22.39 6.93 -0.90
N MET A 74 22.58 6.94 -2.22
CA MET A 74 22.93 5.77 -3.02
C MET A 74 24.32 5.91 -3.66
N ASN A 75 24.84 4.78 -4.12
CA ASN A 75 26.08 4.72 -4.88
C ASN A 75 25.79 5.09 -6.35
N GLN A 76 26.75 5.74 -7.00
CA GLN A 76 26.61 6.26 -8.37
C GLN A 76 26.25 5.18 -9.42
N ALA A 77 26.78 3.96 -9.28
CA ALA A 77 26.45 2.85 -10.18
C ALA A 77 24.96 2.45 -10.08
N THR A 78 24.41 2.49 -8.87
CA THR A 78 23.00 2.17 -8.61
C THR A 78 22.09 3.26 -9.15
N GLU A 79 22.50 4.53 -9.04
CA GLU A 79 21.77 5.67 -9.60
C GLU A 79 21.60 5.56 -11.13
N CYS A 80 22.66 5.16 -11.86
CA CYS A 80 22.58 4.97 -13.31
C CYS A 80 21.53 3.91 -13.71
N ASN A 81 21.52 2.76 -13.02
CA ASN A 81 20.52 1.72 -13.25
C ASN A 81 19.11 2.21 -12.91
N ILE A 82 18.94 2.95 -11.81
CA ILE A 82 17.65 3.53 -11.43
C ILE A 82 17.15 4.50 -12.49
N VAL A 83 17.99 5.39 -13.01
CA VAL A 83 17.60 6.33 -14.06
C VAL A 83 17.15 5.58 -15.31
N LYS A 84 17.90 4.55 -15.74
CA LYS A 84 17.54 3.71 -16.89
C LYS A 84 16.20 2.99 -16.67
N ASN A 85 16.04 2.34 -15.53
CA ASN A 85 14.83 1.58 -15.18
C ASN A 85 13.61 2.51 -15.05
N THR A 86 13.81 3.69 -14.48
CA THR A 86 12.79 4.73 -14.37
C THR A 86 12.38 5.25 -15.75
N ALA A 87 13.33 5.45 -16.66
CA ALA A 87 13.03 5.87 -18.04
C ALA A 87 12.23 4.80 -18.81
N ALA A 88 12.59 3.52 -18.66
CA ALA A 88 11.83 2.40 -19.24
C ALA A 88 10.39 2.37 -18.72
N ALA A 89 10.21 2.53 -17.41
CA ALA A 89 8.88 2.61 -16.79
C ALA A 89 8.09 3.86 -17.23
N GLN A 90 8.76 5.01 -17.37
CA GLN A 90 8.14 6.24 -17.86
C GLN A 90 7.62 6.06 -19.28
N ALA A 91 8.41 5.46 -20.16
CA ALA A 91 8.00 5.15 -21.53
C ALA A 91 6.78 4.22 -21.56
N PHE A 92 6.74 3.21 -20.68
CA PHE A 92 5.56 2.34 -20.50
C PHE A 92 4.30 3.13 -20.10
N PHE A 93 4.42 4.05 -19.14
CA PHE A 93 3.29 4.88 -18.72
C PHE A 93 2.84 5.87 -19.80
N GLY A 94 3.77 6.39 -20.61
CA GLY A 94 3.45 7.23 -21.76
C GLY A 94 2.65 6.49 -22.84
N ARG A 95 2.95 5.21 -23.07
CA ARG A 95 2.19 4.34 -23.99
C ARG A 95 0.81 3.92 -23.44
N ASN A 96 0.66 3.93 -22.11
CA ASN A 96 -0.56 3.51 -21.40
C ASN A 96 -1.15 4.69 -20.59
N PRO A 97 -1.69 5.72 -21.26
CA PRO A 97 -2.10 6.97 -20.61
C PRO A 97 -3.26 6.80 -19.64
N ASP A 98 -4.04 5.74 -19.77
CA ASP A 98 -5.10 5.35 -18.84
C ASP A 98 -4.56 5.09 -17.43
N ILE A 99 -3.34 4.55 -17.33
CA ILE A 99 -2.64 4.33 -16.06
C ILE A 99 -2.27 5.68 -15.41
N ALA A 100 -1.65 6.57 -16.19
CA ALA A 100 -1.22 7.88 -15.72
C ALA A 100 -2.40 8.80 -15.35
N THR A 101 -3.50 8.72 -16.10
CA THR A 101 -4.72 9.50 -15.84
C THR A 101 -5.38 9.11 -14.53
N ILE A 102 -5.41 7.80 -14.20
CA ILE A 102 -5.91 7.32 -12.91
C ILE A 102 -5.03 7.81 -11.76
N ALA A 103 -3.72 7.92 -11.96
CA ALA A 103 -2.81 8.46 -10.95
C ALA A 103 -3.05 9.95 -10.69
N ALA A 104 -3.36 10.73 -11.73
CA ALA A 104 -3.61 12.16 -11.63
C ALA A 104 -4.89 12.51 -10.86
N ASN A 105 -5.91 11.65 -10.91
CA ASN A 105 -7.25 11.91 -10.37
C ASN A 105 -7.48 11.40 -8.93
N LYS A 106 -6.49 10.75 -8.31
CA LYS A 106 -6.61 10.24 -6.94
C LYS A 106 -6.04 11.23 -5.93
N GLU A 107 -6.84 11.57 -4.93
CA GLU A 107 -6.40 12.37 -3.77
C GLU A 107 -5.35 11.66 -2.91
N ARG A 108 -5.29 10.32 -2.97
CA ARG A 108 -4.27 9.52 -2.28
C ARG A 108 -3.24 8.99 -3.26
N PRO A 109 -1.94 9.16 -2.99
CA PRO A 109 -0.87 8.82 -3.91
C PRO A 109 -0.54 7.31 -3.90
N SER A 110 -1.56 6.43 -3.79
CA SER A 110 -1.37 4.99 -3.90
C SER A 110 -1.95 4.48 -5.21
N PHE A 111 -1.08 3.91 -6.02
CA PHE A 111 -1.40 3.47 -7.37
C PHE A 111 -1.29 1.94 -7.48
N VAL A 112 -2.24 1.29 -8.15
CA VAL A 112 -2.27 -0.18 -8.28
C VAL A 112 -2.03 -0.55 -9.74
N ILE A 113 -1.03 -1.40 -9.99
CA ILE A 113 -0.68 -1.89 -11.32
C ILE A 113 -0.83 -3.42 -11.35
N ASP A 114 -1.47 -3.92 -12.40
CA ASP A 114 -1.42 -5.35 -12.71
C ASP A 114 -0.06 -5.70 -13.31
N ILE A 115 0.68 -6.60 -12.66
CA ILE A 115 1.98 -7.02 -13.17
C ILE A 115 1.88 -7.69 -14.54
N ASN A 116 0.78 -8.36 -14.85
CA ASN A 116 0.63 -9.00 -16.16
C ASN A 116 0.62 -7.97 -17.29
N ARG A 117 0.16 -6.74 -17.01
CA ARG A 117 0.18 -5.65 -18.00
C ARG A 117 1.60 -5.16 -18.29
N LEU A 118 2.45 -5.11 -17.26
CA LEU A 118 3.88 -4.80 -17.43
C LEU A 118 4.58 -5.90 -18.22
N LEU A 119 4.36 -7.16 -17.85
CA LEU A 119 4.99 -8.32 -18.50
C LEU A 119 4.51 -8.56 -19.93
N SER A 120 3.35 -8.03 -20.31
CA SER A 120 2.82 -8.15 -21.68
C SER A 120 3.35 -7.07 -22.62
N ASP A 121 4.00 -6.02 -22.12
CA ASP A 121 4.63 -4.99 -22.97
C ASP A 121 6.06 -5.44 -23.33
N GLU A 122 6.23 -5.89 -24.58
CA GLU A 122 7.51 -6.35 -25.12
C GLU A 122 8.58 -5.25 -25.07
N GLN A 123 8.21 -3.99 -25.29
CA GLN A 123 9.15 -2.87 -25.27
C GLN A 123 9.63 -2.60 -23.85
N PHE A 124 8.72 -2.63 -22.86
CA PHE A 124 9.09 -2.52 -21.46
C PHE A 124 10.05 -3.64 -21.02
N MET A 125 9.75 -4.89 -21.40
CA MET A 125 10.62 -6.03 -21.08
C MET A 125 11.96 -5.99 -21.82
N SER A 126 12.01 -5.37 -23.00
CA SER A 126 13.27 -5.15 -23.73
C SER A 126 14.12 -4.05 -23.10
N ASP A 127 13.50 -2.99 -22.59
CA ASP A 127 14.19 -1.85 -22.00
C ASP A 127 14.66 -2.17 -20.56
N TRP A 128 13.89 -2.98 -19.83
CA TRP A 128 14.17 -3.45 -18.46
C TRP A 128 14.18 -4.98 -18.38
N ILE A 129 15.24 -5.58 -18.92
CA ILE A 129 15.41 -7.03 -19.08
C ILE A 129 15.30 -7.77 -17.73
N ASP A 130 15.99 -7.28 -16.70
CA ASP A 130 16.08 -7.94 -15.39
C ASP A 130 14.91 -7.58 -14.45
N PHE A 131 13.83 -6.99 -14.97
CA PHE A 131 12.72 -6.47 -14.17
C PHE A 131 12.15 -7.52 -13.20
N LEU A 132 11.87 -8.74 -13.66
CA LEU A 132 11.24 -9.77 -12.83
C LEU A 132 12.17 -10.25 -11.70
N GLU A 133 13.47 -10.35 -12.00
CA GLU A 133 14.49 -10.73 -11.02
C GLU A 133 14.68 -9.62 -9.98
N GLU A 134 14.82 -8.37 -10.42
CA GLU A 134 14.92 -7.21 -9.55
C GLU A 134 13.67 -7.05 -8.68
N MET A 135 12.48 -7.26 -9.24
CA MET A 135 11.22 -7.20 -8.51
C MET A 135 11.16 -8.27 -7.41
N THR A 136 11.76 -9.43 -7.64
CA THR A 136 11.79 -10.52 -6.65
C THR A 136 12.85 -10.28 -5.59
N THR A 137 14.03 -9.81 -5.98
CA THR A 137 15.21 -9.65 -5.11
C THR A 137 15.20 -8.35 -4.32
N ASN A 138 14.87 -7.24 -4.98
CA ASN A 138 14.88 -5.87 -4.44
C ASN A 138 13.55 -5.14 -4.73
N PRO A 139 12.38 -5.69 -4.30
CA PRO A 139 11.07 -5.11 -4.62
C PRO A 139 10.92 -3.65 -4.22
N LYS A 140 11.53 -3.23 -3.09
CA LYS A 140 11.48 -1.84 -2.63
C LYS A 140 12.07 -0.89 -3.68
N GLN A 141 13.22 -1.23 -4.24
CA GLN A 141 13.87 -0.39 -5.26
C GLN A 141 13.07 -0.40 -6.56
N THR A 142 12.61 -1.56 -7.01
CA THR A 142 11.81 -1.70 -8.23
C THR A 142 10.50 -0.92 -8.15
N LEU A 143 9.77 -1.00 -7.03
CA LEU A 143 8.55 -0.22 -6.80
C LEU A 143 8.82 1.28 -6.74
N ASN A 144 9.96 1.67 -6.16
CA ASN A 144 10.37 3.06 -6.09
C ASN A 144 10.72 3.63 -7.48
N CYS A 145 11.36 2.87 -8.36
CA CYS A 145 11.56 3.25 -9.76
C CYS A 145 10.22 3.46 -10.48
N LEU A 146 9.25 2.54 -10.29
CA LEU A 146 7.91 2.68 -10.87
C LEU A 146 7.17 3.93 -10.34
N GLY A 147 7.26 4.19 -9.03
CA GLY A 147 6.69 5.38 -8.42
C GLY A 147 7.32 6.67 -8.94
N LEU A 148 8.65 6.70 -9.06
CA LEU A 148 9.40 7.83 -9.59
C LEU A 148 9.06 8.10 -11.07
N ALA A 149 8.89 7.06 -11.88
CA ALA A 149 8.50 7.18 -13.28
C ALA A 149 7.10 7.77 -13.45
N LEU A 150 6.15 7.33 -12.62
CA LEU A 150 4.81 7.91 -12.58
C LEU A 150 4.83 9.36 -12.09
N HIS A 151 5.70 9.66 -11.13
CA HIS A 151 5.94 11.02 -10.65
C HIS A 151 6.46 11.93 -11.77
N GLN A 152 7.39 11.46 -12.61
CA GLN A 152 7.83 12.19 -13.81
C GLN A 152 6.66 12.47 -14.77
N CYS A 153 5.85 11.45 -15.09
CA CYS A 153 4.71 11.59 -16.00
C CYS A 153 3.70 12.63 -15.48
N LEU A 154 3.40 12.61 -14.18
CA LEU A 154 2.52 13.60 -13.57
C LEU A 154 3.14 14.99 -13.59
N MET A 155 4.45 15.10 -13.36
CA MET A 155 5.17 16.38 -13.43
C MET A 155 5.09 16.99 -14.83
N GLU A 156 5.41 16.21 -15.87
CA GLU A 156 5.31 16.64 -17.27
C GLU A 156 3.88 17.09 -17.62
N SER A 157 2.87 16.35 -17.14
CA SER A 157 1.46 16.70 -17.36
C SER A 157 1.01 17.99 -16.65
N LYS A 158 1.65 18.34 -15.52
CA LYS A 158 1.34 19.56 -14.75
C LYS A 158 2.14 20.76 -15.24
N LEU A 159 3.41 20.57 -15.60
CA LEU A 159 4.27 21.59 -16.21
C LEU A 159 3.70 22.10 -17.53
N THR A 160 3.06 21.23 -18.32
CA THR A 160 2.39 21.63 -19.56
C THR A 160 1.09 22.42 -19.34
N LYS A 161 0.48 22.34 -18.15
CA LYS A 161 -0.80 22.99 -17.83
C LYS A 161 -0.66 24.28 -17.01
N ASN A 162 0.35 24.37 -16.15
CA ASN A 162 0.54 25.48 -15.20
C ASN A 162 1.98 26.04 -15.27
N ASN A 163 2.14 27.36 -15.09
CA ASN A 163 3.46 28.01 -15.01
C ASN A 163 4.22 27.61 -13.73
N ILE A 164 5.06 26.58 -13.89
CA ILE A 164 6.38 26.23 -13.32
C ILE A 164 6.68 26.37 -11.81
N GLU A 165 6.15 27.28 -11.00
CA GLU A 165 6.90 27.64 -9.77
C GLU A 165 6.52 26.88 -8.48
N ASP A 166 5.30 26.33 -8.33
CA ASP A 166 4.89 25.66 -7.07
C ASP A 166 4.12 24.35 -7.27
N ILE A 167 4.64 23.42 -8.09
CA ILE A 167 4.05 22.08 -8.19
C ILE A 167 4.54 21.23 -7.02
N THR A 168 3.71 21.10 -5.99
CA THR A 168 3.93 20.14 -4.91
C THR A 168 3.28 18.80 -5.26
N LEU A 169 4.06 17.73 -5.28
CA LEU A 169 3.56 16.36 -5.39
C LEU A 169 4.02 15.53 -4.17
N PRO A 170 3.12 14.76 -3.55
CA PRO A 170 3.52 13.78 -2.56
C PRO A 170 4.18 12.56 -3.23
N MET A 171 4.92 11.79 -2.44
CA MET A 171 5.48 10.50 -2.87
C MET A 171 4.37 9.55 -3.35
N ILE A 172 4.57 8.94 -4.53
CA ILE A 172 3.62 8.01 -5.14
C ILE A 172 4.01 6.57 -4.81
N ARG A 173 3.16 5.89 -4.04
CA ARG A 173 3.33 4.47 -3.69
C ARG A 173 2.65 3.57 -4.72
N VAL A 174 3.46 2.82 -5.45
CA VAL A 174 3.00 1.78 -6.37
C VAL A 174 2.76 0.48 -5.62
N LYS A 175 1.63 -0.18 -5.93
CA LYS A 175 1.24 -1.50 -5.45
C LYS A 175 1.07 -2.41 -6.65
N LEU A 176 1.66 -3.59 -6.62
CA LEU A 176 1.43 -4.60 -7.65
C LEU A 176 0.36 -5.60 -7.21
N ILE A 177 -0.44 -6.03 -8.17
CA ILE A 177 -1.38 -7.14 -8.02
C ILE A 177 -1.04 -8.25 -9.02
N ASN A 178 -1.58 -9.44 -8.77
CA ASN A 178 -1.43 -10.62 -9.61
C ASN A 178 0.01 -11.15 -9.77
N PHE A 179 0.88 -10.87 -8.80
CA PHE A 179 2.22 -11.49 -8.75
C PHE A 179 2.13 -13.01 -8.59
N LYS A 180 3.01 -13.71 -9.31
CA LYS A 180 3.10 -15.18 -9.35
C LYS A 180 4.58 -15.57 -9.25
N PRO A 181 4.91 -16.75 -8.69
CA PRO A 181 4.00 -17.79 -8.20
C PRO A 181 3.41 -17.53 -6.81
N LEU A 182 2.31 -18.22 -6.47
CA LEU A 182 1.74 -18.23 -5.12
C LEU A 182 2.55 -19.19 -4.22
N MET A 183 3.05 -18.68 -3.12
CA MET A 183 3.75 -19.41 -2.07
C MET A 183 2.78 -19.74 -0.92
N ALA A 184 2.81 -20.97 -0.43
CA ALA A 184 2.02 -21.35 0.73
C ALA A 184 2.64 -20.76 2.01
N LEU A 185 1.82 -20.40 3.00
CA LEU A 185 2.31 -19.81 4.26
C LEU A 185 3.33 -20.70 4.98
N ARG A 186 3.22 -22.02 4.82
CA ARG A 186 4.15 -23.01 5.38
C ARG A 186 5.55 -23.02 4.73
N ASP A 187 5.67 -22.46 3.52
CA ASP A 187 6.90 -22.46 2.73
C ASP A 187 7.66 -21.13 2.86
N ILE A 188 7.11 -20.15 3.58
CA ILE A 188 7.79 -18.90 3.90
C ILE A 188 8.93 -19.22 4.88
N LYS A 189 10.17 -18.96 4.44
CA LYS A 189 11.39 -19.20 5.21
C LYS A 189 12.18 -17.90 5.36
N ILE A 190 13.28 -17.98 6.10
CA ILE A 190 14.22 -16.85 6.26
C ILE A 190 14.77 -16.36 4.90
N ASP A 191 14.93 -17.26 3.92
CA ASP A 191 15.40 -16.93 2.57
C ASP A 191 14.40 -16.07 1.76
N SER A 192 13.15 -15.99 2.21
CA SER A 192 12.11 -15.13 1.64
C SER A 192 12.14 -13.71 2.21
N TYR A 193 12.97 -13.44 3.22
CA TYR A 193 13.10 -12.12 3.82
C TYR A 193 13.59 -11.08 2.81
N GLY A 194 12.93 -9.92 2.77
CA GLY A 194 13.24 -8.83 1.84
C GLY A 194 12.81 -9.06 0.39
N LYS A 195 12.35 -10.26 0.04
CA LYS A 195 11.91 -10.62 -1.31
C LYS A 195 10.40 -10.43 -1.49
N MET A 196 9.98 -10.24 -2.74
CA MET A 196 8.55 -10.22 -3.03
C MET A 196 7.99 -11.63 -3.08
N ILE A 197 6.92 -11.87 -2.33
CA ILE A 197 6.17 -13.12 -2.33
C ILE A 197 4.69 -12.84 -2.51
N ALA A 198 4.00 -13.73 -3.21
CA ALA A 198 2.54 -13.73 -3.25
C ALA A 198 2.05 -14.92 -2.43
N THR A 199 1.10 -14.71 -1.52
CA THR A 199 0.56 -15.77 -0.66
C THR A 199 -0.96 -15.67 -0.60
N ARG A 200 -1.61 -16.76 -0.18
CA ARG A 200 -3.06 -16.79 0.03
C ARG A 200 -3.36 -17.44 1.38
N GLY A 201 -4.28 -16.85 2.13
CA GLY A 201 -4.69 -17.35 3.43
C GLY A 201 -6.08 -16.84 3.82
N CYS A 202 -6.58 -17.35 4.94
CA CYS A 202 -7.75 -16.81 5.60
C CYS A 202 -7.30 -15.73 6.60
N VAL A 203 -7.98 -14.59 6.62
CA VAL A 203 -7.72 -13.53 7.59
C VAL A 203 -8.52 -13.83 8.86
N ILE A 204 -7.84 -13.94 10.00
CA ILE A 204 -8.45 -14.15 11.32
C ILE A 204 -8.06 -12.96 12.19
N ARG A 205 -9.01 -12.43 12.97
CA ARG A 205 -8.83 -11.28 13.85
C ARG A 205 -9.07 -11.69 15.30
#